data_AF-A0A842Y6J2-F1
#
_entry.id   AF-A0A842Y6J2-F1
#
_cell.length_a   1.000
_cell.length_b   1.000
_cell.length_c   1.000
_cell.angle_alpha   90.00
_cell.angle_beta   90.00
_cell.angle_gamma   90.00
#
_symmetry.space_group_name_H-M   'P 1'
#
loop_
_entity.id
_entity.type
_entity.pdbx_description
1 polymer ?
#
loop_
_entity_poly.entity_id
_entity_poly.type
_entity_poly.pdbx_seq_one_letter_code
_entity_poly.pdbx_strand_id
1 'polypeptide(L)'
;MKDRHVMEALGKTRVVVENGKVVEVGEPQTDYCPIFAKVRNIKHFTPESVKGNIEFRIDDFGMFTARRAIEMEIFVGFGASETFMTALRRDLLDSCVTACEGAGTVITSSPSLAQGIGSRISGLVETTPIPELIRRIEEKGGTVLDPQTAALDQVAGVEKSIQMGHKRIGVSVIGAEDVKKMLELEQKHDVEIITFGVHVTGMGAQEAQELISVVDMTTGCTSKHVREYIKGHALAQFGTAIPIFAITQRGKELLLERAKEVTDPILINTMKLPVLPEDKQPRPLI
;
A
#
# COMPACT_ATOMS: atom_id res chain seq x y z
N MET A 1 0.23 -4.51 26.83
CA MET A 1 0.78 -5.26 25.68
C MET A 1 2.24 -4.84 25.51
N LYS A 2 3.15 -5.74 25.12
CA LYS A 2 4.53 -5.34 24.79
C LYS A 2 4.51 -4.62 23.45
N ASP A 3 5.13 -3.44 23.36
CA ASP A 3 5.29 -2.72 22.08
C ASP A 3 6.10 -3.60 21.12
N ARG A 4 5.49 -3.91 19.98
CA ARG A 4 6.05 -4.77 18.96
C ARG A 4 5.41 -4.51 17.61
N HIS A 5 6.26 -4.42 16.59
CA HIS A 5 5.85 -4.24 15.20
C HIS A 5 6.73 -5.09 14.30
N VAL A 6 6.13 -5.76 13.32
CA VAL A 6 6.83 -6.57 12.31
C VAL A 6 6.46 -6.06 10.94
N MET A 7 7.47 -5.84 10.12
CA MET A 7 7.26 -5.45 8.72
C MET A 7 8.18 -6.23 7.79
N GLU A 8 7.75 -6.35 6.55
CA GLU A 8 8.57 -6.71 5.40
C GLU A 8 8.98 -5.43 4.66
N ALA A 9 10.25 -5.07 4.82
CA ALA A 9 10.87 -3.89 4.20
C ALA A 9 11.90 -4.32 3.15
N LEU A 10 12.19 -3.46 2.17
CA LEU A 10 13.32 -3.55 1.23
C LEU A 10 13.74 -4.99 0.88
N GLY A 11 13.18 -5.53 -0.21
CA GLY A 11 13.48 -6.89 -0.63
C GLY A 11 12.87 -7.97 0.25
N LYS A 12 11.68 -7.70 0.79
CA LYS A 12 10.92 -8.64 1.64
C LYS A 12 11.72 -9.07 2.89
N THR A 13 12.57 -8.19 3.37
CA THR A 13 13.37 -8.38 4.58
C THR A 13 12.47 -8.21 5.79
N ARG A 14 12.43 -9.22 6.65
CA ARG A 14 11.72 -9.15 7.93
C ARG A 14 12.45 -8.19 8.86
N VAL A 15 11.73 -7.22 9.44
CA VAL A 15 12.24 -6.28 10.44
C VAL A 15 11.31 -6.27 11.65
N VAL A 16 11.89 -6.29 12.85
CA VAL A 16 11.16 -6.12 14.11
C VAL A 16 11.57 -4.81 14.76
N VAL A 17 10.57 -4.02 15.12
CA VAL A 17 10.73 -2.80 15.89
C VAL A 17 10.02 -2.96 17.23
N GLU A 18 10.74 -2.65 18.32
CA GLU A 18 10.20 -2.60 19.67
C GLU A 18 10.63 -1.28 20.33
N ASN A 19 9.67 -0.58 20.92
CA ASN A 19 9.84 0.73 21.56
C ASN A 19 10.56 1.74 20.65
N GLY A 20 10.17 1.79 19.37
CA GLY A 20 10.79 2.66 18.37
C GLY A 20 12.25 2.33 18.05
N LYS A 21 12.73 1.10 18.32
CA LYS A 21 14.08 0.66 18.00
C LYS A 21 14.06 -0.61 17.17
N VAL A 22 14.89 -0.68 16.13
CA VAL A 22 15.08 -1.90 15.36
C VAL A 22 15.83 -2.93 16.21
N VAL A 23 15.16 -4.03 16.57
CA VAL A 23 15.72 -5.10 17.40
C VAL A 23 16.11 -6.34 16.60
N GLU A 24 15.56 -6.51 15.40
CA GLU A 24 15.85 -7.64 14.53
C GLU A 24 15.74 -7.21 13.06
N VAL A 25 16.68 -7.69 12.24
CA VAL A 25 16.62 -7.60 10.77
C VAL A 25 17.05 -8.94 10.21
N GLY A 26 16.21 -9.53 9.36
CA GLY A 26 16.49 -10.77 8.65
C GLY A 26 17.30 -10.56 7.38
N GLU A 27 17.44 -11.63 6.60
CA GLU A 27 18.09 -11.58 5.29
C GLU A 27 17.10 -11.10 4.21
N PRO A 28 17.51 -10.17 3.32
CA PRO A 28 16.75 -9.83 2.13
C PRO A 28 16.55 -11.03 1.21
N GLN A 29 15.34 -11.16 0.65
CA GLN A 29 15.02 -12.19 -0.36
C GLN A 29 15.25 -11.69 -1.79
N THR A 30 15.46 -10.39 -1.96
CA THR A 30 15.80 -9.76 -3.24
C THR A 30 16.90 -8.74 -3.01
N ASP A 31 17.56 -8.27 -4.06
CA ASP A 31 18.80 -7.50 -3.94
C ASP A 31 18.63 -6.03 -4.30
N TYR A 32 17.63 -5.68 -5.11
CA TYR A 32 17.55 -4.34 -5.68
C TYR A 32 16.14 -3.93 -6.06
N CYS A 33 15.82 -2.66 -5.81
CA CYS A 33 14.64 -1.99 -6.32
C CYS A 33 15.02 -0.62 -6.91
N PRO A 34 14.58 -0.31 -8.14
CA PRO A 34 14.87 0.97 -8.79
C PRO A 34 14.30 2.18 -8.05
N ILE A 35 13.20 2.01 -7.29
CA ILE A 35 12.70 3.08 -6.42
C ILE A 35 13.75 3.40 -5.36
N PHE A 36 14.16 2.43 -4.53
CA PHE A 36 15.13 2.65 -3.46
C PHE A 36 16.50 3.10 -3.96
N ALA A 37 16.94 2.63 -5.13
CA ALA A 37 18.15 3.12 -5.77
C ALA A 37 18.04 4.63 -6.12
N LYS A 38 16.90 5.07 -6.67
CA LYS A 38 16.67 6.47 -7.05
C LYS A 38 16.49 7.38 -5.82
N VAL A 39 15.61 7.02 -4.88
CA VAL A 39 15.21 7.92 -3.77
C VAL A 39 16.08 7.80 -2.53
N ARG A 40 16.86 6.73 -2.37
CA ARG A 40 17.69 6.49 -1.17
C ARG A 40 19.13 6.10 -1.49
N ASN A 41 19.51 6.04 -2.77
CA ASN A 41 20.83 5.59 -3.21
C ASN A 41 21.21 4.19 -2.67
N ILE A 42 20.22 3.33 -2.42
CA ILE A 42 20.42 1.94 -1.97
C ILE A 42 20.42 1.05 -3.21
N LYS A 43 21.61 0.60 -3.62
CA LYS A 43 21.80 -0.22 -4.84
C LYS A 43 21.82 -1.73 -4.57
N HIS A 44 22.05 -2.12 -3.33
CA HIS A 44 22.04 -3.51 -2.88
C HIS A 44 21.38 -3.57 -1.51
N PHE A 45 20.47 -4.52 -1.34
CA PHE A 45 19.84 -4.79 -0.05
C PHE A 45 20.75 -5.73 0.76
N THR A 46 21.12 -5.26 1.94
CA THR A 46 21.78 -6.01 3.02
C THR A 46 21.05 -5.73 4.33
N PRO A 47 21.13 -6.61 5.35
CA PRO A 47 20.55 -6.34 6.66
C PRO A 47 20.91 -4.96 7.22
N GLU A 48 22.14 -4.48 7.02
CA GLU A 48 22.60 -3.15 7.47
C GLU A 48 21.90 -2.03 6.72
N SER A 49 21.78 -2.14 5.38
CA SER A 49 21.10 -1.13 4.58
C SER A 49 19.59 -1.05 4.90
N VAL A 50 18.98 -2.20 5.22
CA VAL A 50 17.58 -2.28 5.62
C VAL A 50 17.40 -1.67 7.00
N LYS A 51 18.24 -2.05 7.97
CA LYS A 51 18.27 -1.48 9.31
C LYS A 51 18.38 0.04 9.25
N GLY A 52 19.40 0.55 8.55
CA GLY A 52 19.63 1.98 8.42
C GLY A 52 18.47 2.70 7.72
N ASN A 53 17.79 2.05 6.77
CA ASN A 53 16.60 2.62 6.16
C ASN A 53 15.43 2.74 7.14
N ILE A 54 15.19 1.72 7.98
CA ILE A 54 14.10 1.75 8.96
C ILE A 54 14.40 2.73 10.09
N GLU A 55 15.63 2.74 10.62
CA GLU A 55 16.07 3.74 11.61
C GLU A 55 15.90 5.16 11.06
N PHE A 56 16.27 5.40 9.79
CA PHE A 56 16.00 6.67 9.13
C PHE A 56 14.51 7.03 9.10
N ARG A 57 13.60 6.08 8.85
CA ARG A 57 12.14 6.34 8.85
C ARG A 57 11.61 6.66 10.25
N ILE A 58 12.13 5.97 11.26
CA ILE A 58 11.83 6.23 12.67
C ILE A 58 12.27 7.65 13.05
N ASP A 59 13.48 8.06 12.65
CA ASP A 59 14.01 9.40 12.95
C ASP A 59 13.31 10.51 12.15
N ASP A 60 13.08 10.28 10.86
CA ASP A 60 12.55 11.27 9.90
C ASP A 60 11.08 11.60 10.13
N PHE A 61 10.23 10.58 10.35
CA PHE A 61 8.79 10.79 10.48
C PHE A 61 8.15 10.00 11.62
N GLY A 62 8.94 9.46 12.54
CA GLY A 62 8.43 8.83 13.76
C GLY A 62 7.76 7.48 13.55
N MET A 63 8.07 6.75 12.46
CA MET A 63 7.55 5.41 12.20
C MET A 63 7.63 4.52 13.46
N PHE A 64 6.56 3.79 13.79
CA PHE A 64 6.47 2.96 15.01
C PHE A 64 6.61 3.72 16.35
N THR A 65 6.31 5.02 16.38
CA THR A 65 6.35 5.82 17.63
C THR A 65 5.14 6.73 17.76
N ALA A 66 4.91 7.25 18.97
CA ALA A 66 3.89 8.27 19.23
C ALA A 66 4.06 9.55 18.39
N ARG A 67 5.28 9.83 17.92
CA ARG A 67 5.61 11.00 17.08
C ARG A 67 5.37 10.75 15.58
N ARG A 68 4.80 9.60 15.19
CA ARG A 68 4.50 9.29 13.80
C ARG A 68 3.76 10.45 13.13
N ALA A 69 4.33 10.99 12.05
CA ALA A 69 3.65 11.96 11.20
C ALA A 69 2.37 11.32 10.66
N ILE A 70 1.26 12.04 10.60
CA ILE A 70 -0.01 11.53 10.02
C ILE A 70 -0.45 12.34 8.81
N GLU A 71 0.36 13.34 8.44
CA GLU A 71 0.24 14.12 7.21
C GLU A 71 1.66 14.15 6.62
N MET A 72 1.79 13.72 5.36
CA MET A 72 3.07 13.63 4.67
C MET A 72 2.92 14.07 3.23
N GLU A 73 4.01 14.55 2.66
CA GLU A 73 4.10 14.91 1.25
C GLU A 73 3.97 13.68 0.34
N ILE A 74 3.71 13.96 -0.95
CA ILE A 74 3.69 12.96 -2.02
C ILE A 74 5.10 12.38 -2.17
N PHE A 75 5.22 11.05 -2.11
CA PHE A 75 6.51 10.38 -2.18
C PHE A 75 6.85 9.91 -3.59
N VAL A 76 5.86 9.43 -4.34
CA VAL A 76 5.99 8.93 -5.71
C VAL A 76 4.87 9.46 -6.60
N GLY A 77 5.10 9.49 -7.92
CA GLY A 77 4.05 9.88 -8.88
C GLY A 77 2.82 8.99 -8.79
N PHE A 78 3.01 7.67 -8.68
CA PHE A 78 1.93 6.70 -8.57
C PHE A 78 2.20 5.72 -7.43
N GLY A 79 1.25 5.61 -6.51
CA GLY A 79 1.27 4.76 -5.31
C GLY A 79 -0.14 4.60 -4.77
N ALA A 80 -0.38 3.61 -3.91
CA ALA A 80 -1.73 3.34 -3.39
C ALA A 80 -2.28 4.52 -2.59
N SER A 81 -1.48 5.06 -1.67
CA SER A 81 -1.85 6.22 -0.86
C SER A 81 -2.05 7.46 -1.72
N GLU A 82 -1.19 7.70 -2.71
CA GLU A 82 -1.34 8.85 -3.61
C GLU A 82 -2.61 8.77 -4.48
N THR A 83 -2.96 7.56 -4.95
CA THR A 83 -4.17 7.30 -5.71
C THR A 83 -5.41 7.52 -4.85
N PHE A 84 -5.47 6.95 -3.64
CA PHE A 84 -6.61 7.16 -2.73
C PHE A 84 -6.74 8.61 -2.27
N MET A 85 -5.64 9.28 -1.95
CA MET A 85 -5.62 10.71 -1.65
C MET A 85 -6.22 11.53 -2.80
N THR A 86 -5.80 11.26 -4.05
CA THR A 86 -6.35 11.98 -5.22
C THR A 86 -7.84 11.70 -5.38
N ALA A 87 -8.25 10.45 -5.23
CA ALA A 87 -9.63 10.04 -5.38
C ALA A 87 -10.57 10.66 -4.34
N LEU A 88 -10.12 10.75 -3.08
CA LEU A 88 -10.84 11.45 -2.02
C LEU A 88 -10.94 12.95 -2.31
N ARG A 89 -9.88 13.61 -2.80
CA ARG A 89 -9.90 15.04 -3.18
C ARG A 89 -10.85 15.35 -4.32
N ARG A 90 -11.10 14.36 -5.18
CA ARG A 90 -11.91 14.48 -6.40
C ARG A 90 -13.31 13.91 -6.24
N ASP A 91 -13.71 13.59 -5.01
CA ASP A 91 -15.00 12.99 -4.67
C ASP A 91 -15.30 11.71 -5.48
N LEU A 92 -14.26 10.97 -5.88
CA LEU A 92 -14.37 9.65 -6.52
C LEU A 92 -14.48 8.53 -5.49
N LEU A 93 -13.94 8.77 -4.29
CA LEU A 93 -14.12 7.93 -3.11
C LEU A 93 -14.70 8.77 -1.98
N ASP A 94 -15.51 8.15 -1.14
CA ASP A 94 -16.01 8.76 0.09
C ASP A 94 -15.07 8.46 1.27
N SER A 95 -14.41 7.31 1.23
CA SER A 95 -13.44 6.90 2.25
C SER A 95 -12.39 5.94 1.69
N CYS A 96 -11.30 5.76 2.43
CA CYS A 96 -10.36 4.68 2.23
C CYS A 96 -10.11 3.88 3.51
N VAL A 97 -9.80 2.60 3.34
CA VAL A 97 -9.41 1.66 4.39
C VAL A 97 -7.98 1.21 4.12
N THR A 98 -7.07 1.56 5.03
CA THR A 98 -5.62 1.32 4.87
C THR A 98 -4.97 0.91 6.19
N ALA A 99 -3.77 0.34 6.12
CA ALA A 99 -2.98 0.00 7.30
C ALA A 99 -2.12 1.18 7.78
N CYS A 100 -1.97 1.32 9.09
CA CYS A 100 -1.07 2.27 9.74
C CYS A 100 -0.35 1.59 10.91
N GLU A 101 0.98 1.61 10.93
CA GLU A 101 1.73 1.06 12.04
C GLU A 101 1.47 1.83 13.33
N GLY A 102 1.20 1.11 14.41
CA GLY A 102 0.75 1.68 15.68
C GLY A 102 -0.77 1.91 15.78
N ALA A 103 -1.53 1.71 14.70
CA ALA A 103 -2.99 1.88 14.70
C ALA A 103 -3.75 0.70 14.05
N GLY A 104 -3.12 -0.12 13.22
CA GLY A 104 -3.79 -1.25 12.55
C GLY A 104 -4.55 -0.77 11.32
N THR A 105 -5.79 -1.24 11.14
CA THR A 105 -6.69 -0.76 10.09
C THR A 105 -7.27 0.61 10.45
N VAL A 106 -7.16 1.55 9.53
CA VAL A 106 -7.68 2.91 9.64
C VAL A 106 -8.63 3.21 8.49
N ILE A 107 -9.82 3.69 8.82
CA ILE A 107 -10.82 4.22 7.89
C ILE A 107 -10.69 5.75 7.91
N THR A 108 -10.61 6.39 6.75
CA THR A 108 -10.62 7.86 6.70
C THR A 108 -11.22 8.40 5.40
N SER A 109 -11.91 9.54 5.50
CA SER A 109 -12.34 10.37 4.36
C SER A 109 -11.40 11.56 4.12
N SER A 110 -10.37 11.75 4.95
CA SER A 110 -9.41 12.84 4.82
C SER A 110 -8.30 12.47 3.82
N PRO A 111 -8.13 13.23 2.72
CA PRO A 111 -7.06 12.97 1.77
C PRO A 111 -5.65 13.10 2.38
N SER A 112 -5.43 14.10 3.26
CA SER A 112 -4.11 14.30 3.87
C SER A 112 -3.76 13.17 4.83
N LEU A 113 -4.76 12.64 5.56
CA LEU A 113 -4.58 11.52 6.46
C LEU A 113 -4.32 10.22 5.69
N ALA A 114 -5.12 9.94 4.64
CA ALA A 114 -4.93 8.79 3.76
C ALA A 114 -3.51 8.74 3.17
N GLN A 115 -3.01 9.89 2.70
CA GLN A 115 -1.62 9.99 2.24
C GLN A 115 -0.64 9.83 3.39
N GLY A 116 -0.83 10.52 4.52
CA GLY A 116 0.17 10.56 5.59
C GLY A 116 0.44 9.21 6.25
N ILE A 117 -0.61 8.42 6.49
CA ILE A 117 -0.47 7.10 7.14
C ILE A 117 -0.02 6.02 6.15
N GLY A 118 -0.46 6.08 4.89
CA GLY A 118 -0.09 5.12 3.85
C GLY A 118 1.25 5.41 3.15
N SER A 119 1.71 6.67 3.16
CA SER A 119 2.96 7.06 2.51
C SER A 119 4.15 6.40 3.16
N ARG A 120 5.04 5.84 2.34
CA ARG A 120 6.31 5.21 2.74
C ARG A 120 6.15 4.06 3.75
N ILE A 121 4.94 3.50 3.89
CA ILE A 121 4.73 2.22 4.57
C ILE A 121 5.21 1.07 3.66
N SER A 122 5.64 -0.03 4.25
CA SER A 122 5.95 -1.27 3.53
C SER A 122 5.04 -2.39 4.05
N GLY A 123 5.32 -3.66 3.78
CA GLY A 123 4.41 -4.75 4.18
C GLY A 123 4.31 -4.87 5.70
N LEU A 124 3.29 -4.27 6.31
CA LEU A 124 3.06 -4.36 7.75
C LEU A 124 2.43 -5.73 8.06
N VAL A 125 3.14 -6.54 8.84
CA VAL A 125 2.74 -7.92 9.18
C VAL A 125 2.08 -7.97 10.55
N GLU A 126 2.62 -7.20 11.50
CA GLU A 126 2.15 -7.16 12.87
C GLU A 126 2.36 -5.76 13.44
N THR A 127 1.43 -5.31 14.26
CA THR A 127 1.57 -4.07 15.00
C THR A 127 0.82 -4.15 16.32
N THR A 128 1.23 -3.32 17.27
CA THR A 128 0.55 -3.11 18.54
C THR A 128 0.07 -1.65 18.62
N PRO A 129 -0.94 -1.35 19.44
CA PRO A 129 -1.51 0.00 19.50
C PRO A 129 -0.54 0.99 20.17
N ILE A 130 -0.41 2.16 19.55
CA ILE A 130 0.27 3.34 20.11
C ILE A 130 -0.82 4.37 20.45
N PRO A 131 -1.25 4.47 21.73
CA PRO A 131 -2.43 5.25 22.09
C PRO A 131 -2.40 6.72 21.67
N GLU A 132 -1.23 7.36 21.76
CA GLU A 132 -1.07 8.76 21.34
C GLU A 132 -1.22 8.94 19.82
N LEU A 133 -0.73 7.99 19.02
CA LEU A 133 -0.91 8.00 17.57
C LEU A 133 -2.37 7.79 17.21
N ILE A 134 -3.04 6.80 17.81
CA ILE A 134 -4.46 6.51 17.59
C ILE A 134 -5.31 7.75 17.88
N ARG A 135 -5.10 8.40 19.03
CA ARG A 135 -5.80 9.64 19.38
C ARG A 135 -5.59 10.73 18.33
N ARG A 136 -4.34 10.92 17.86
CA ARG A 136 -4.03 11.93 16.83
C ARG A 136 -4.70 11.62 15.47
N ILE A 137 -4.82 10.34 15.11
CA ILE A 137 -5.56 9.87 13.93
C ILE A 137 -7.05 10.21 14.08
N GLU A 138 -7.65 9.93 15.22
CA GLU A 138 -9.06 10.21 15.52
C GLU A 138 -9.36 11.71 15.55
N GLU A 139 -8.48 12.51 16.15
CA GLU A 139 -8.56 13.99 16.14
C GLU A 139 -8.50 14.58 14.72
N LYS A 140 -7.91 13.84 13.75
CA LYS A 140 -7.86 14.19 12.34
C LYS A 140 -9.01 13.59 11.51
N GLY A 141 -10.03 13.04 12.16
CA GLY A 141 -11.20 12.46 11.51
C GLY A 141 -10.96 11.07 10.92
N GLY A 142 -9.86 10.40 11.28
CA GLY A 142 -9.70 8.98 11.04
C GLY A 142 -10.51 8.15 12.04
N THR A 143 -10.83 6.91 11.68
CA THR A 143 -11.42 5.92 12.58
C THR A 143 -10.50 4.72 12.62
N VAL A 144 -9.99 4.39 13.79
CA VAL A 144 -9.19 3.17 13.99
C VAL A 144 -10.15 2.01 14.23
N LEU A 145 -10.00 0.91 13.49
CA LEU A 145 -10.91 -0.23 13.53
C LEU A 145 -10.97 -0.85 14.94
N ASP A 146 -9.80 -1.16 15.50
CA ASP A 146 -9.65 -1.70 16.85
C ASP A 146 -8.52 -0.97 17.59
N PRO A 147 -8.84 0.10 18.34
CA PRO A 147 -7.87 0.85 19.14
C PRO A 147 -7.16 0.04 20.22
N GLN A 148 -7.72 -1.11 20.64
CA GLN A 148 -7.16 -1.91 21.73
C GLN A 148 -6.11 -2.92 21.25
N THR A 149 -6.22 -3.37 20.00
CA THR A 149 -5.32 -4.40 19.45
C THR A 149 -4.52 -3.92 18.25
N ALA A 150 -4.92 -2.82 17.58
CA ALA A 150 -4.39 -2.40 16.30
C ALA A 150 -4.50 -3.50 15.22
N ALA A 151 -5.64 -4.20 15.18
CA ALA A 151 -5.90 -5.28 14.24
C ALA A 151 -5.72 -4.83 12.77
N LEU A 152 -5.07 -5.69 11.98
CA LEU A 152 -4.94 -5.56 10.53
C LEU A 152 -6.02 -6.42 9.87
N ASP A 153 -7.20 -5.83 9.68
CA ASP A 153 -8.35 -6.47 9.05
C ASP A 153 -9.03 -5.48 8.10
N GLN A 154 -8.84 -5.68 6.80
CA GLN A 154 -9.37 -4.76 5.79
C GLN A 154 -10.84 -5.01 5.50
N VAL A 155 -11.32 -6.24 5.68
CA VAL A 155 -12.72 -6.60 5.47
C VAL A 155 -13.58 -5.96 6.56
N ALA A 156 -13.20 -6.12 7.83
CA ALA A 156 -13.88 -5.45 8.94
C ALA A 156 -13.77 -3.92 8.86
N GLY A 157 -12.66 -3.39 8.33
CA GLY A 157 -12.52 -1.97 8.01
C GLY A 157 -13.53 -1.48 6.98
N VAL A 158 -13.79 -2.26 5.92
CA VAL A 158 -14.83 -1.98 4.93
C VAL A 158 -16.22 -2.05 5.55
N GLU A 159 -16.53 -3.10 6.31
CA GLU A 159 -17.82 -3.21 7.02
C GLU A 159 -18.08 -1.99 7.91
N LYS A 160 -17.06 -1.56 8.65
CA LYS A 160 -17.14 -0.36 9.48
C LYS A 160 -17.37 0.89 8.64
N SER A 161 -16.68 1.02 7.51
CA SER A 161 -16.86 2.13 6.58
C SER A 161 -18.30 2.20 6.00
N ILE A 162 -18.89 1.05 5.67
CA ILE A 162 -20.30 0.95 5.23
C ILE A 162 -21.24 1.38 6.36
N GLN A 163 -20.99 0.95 7.61
CA GLN A 163 -21.79 1.38 8.77
C GLN A 163 -21.72 2.89 9.02
N MET A 164 -20.62 3.53 8.63
CA MET A 164 -20.46 4.99 8.68
C MET A 164 -21.20 5.73 7.55
N GLY A 165 -21.81 4.99 6.62
CA GLY A 165 -22.61 5.53 5.52
C GLY A 165 -21.83 5.81 4.24
N HIS A 166 -20.57 5.40 4.14
CA HIS A 166 -19.78 5.56 2.91
C HIS A 166 -20.28 4.60 1.82
N LYS A 167 -20.26 5.08 0.57
CA LYS A 167 -20.74 4.34 -0.60
C LYS A 167 -19.62 3.95 -1.56
N ARG A 168 -18.59 4.77 -1.71
CA ARG A 168 -17.41 4.49 -2.56
C ARG A 168 -16.18 4.37 -1.70
N ILE A 169 -15.65 3.16 -1.56
CA ILE A 169 -14.64 2.82 -0.55
C ILE A 169 -13.38 2.29 -1.25
N GLY A 170 -12.26 2.99 -1.11
CA GLY A 170 -10.95 2.51 -1.58
C GLY A 170 -10.27 1.65 -0.53
N VAL A 171 -9.70 0.51 -0.91
CA VAL A 171 -9.11 -0.43 0.06
C VAL A 171 -7.77 -0.96 -0.42
N SER A 172 -6.72 -0.85 0.39
CA SER A 172 -5.47 -1.56 0.12
C SER A 172 -5.56 -3.00 0.62
N VAL A 173 -5.26 -3.97 -0.23
CA VAL A 173 -5.37 -5.41 0.07
C VAL A 173 -4.06 -6.13 -0.25
N ILE A 174 -3.81 -7.25 0.44
CA ILE A 174 -2.59 -8.06 0.25
C ILE A 174 -2.87 -9.45 -0.37
N GLY A 175 -4.14 -9.83 -0.54
CA GLY A 175 -4.51 -11.16 -1.04
C GLY A 175 -5.94 -11.22 -1.58
N ALA A 176 -6.22 -12.27 -2.36
CA ALA A 176 -7.48 -12.43 -3.08
C ALA A 176 -8.68 -12.73 -2.16
N GLU A 177 -8.45 -13.43 -1.05
CA GLU A 177 -9.52 -13.84 -0.12
C GLU A 177 -10.27 -12.65 0.47
N ASP A 178 -9.56 -11.59 0.84
CA ASP A 178 -10.19 -10.37 1.35
C ASP A 178 -11.01 -9.67 0.25
N VAL A 179 -10.52 -9.68 -0.99
CA VAL A 179 -11.26 -9.10 -2.13
C VAL A 179 -12.54 -9.89 -2.40
N LYS A 180 -12.50 -11.23 -2.36
CA LYS A 180 -13.70 -12.08 -2.53
C LYS A 180 -14.76 -11.75 -1.49
N LYS A 181 -14.39 -11.57 -0.22
CA LYS A 181 -15.32 -11.13 0.84
C LYS A 181 -15.84 -9.72 0.59
N MET A 182 -15.01 -8.80 0.11
CA MET A 182 -15.45 -7.44 -0.25
C MET A 182 -16.47 -7.44 -1.39
N LEU A 183 -16.34 -8.32 -2.38
CA LEU A 183 -17.35 -8.48 -3.45
C LEU A 183 -18.70 -8.94 -2.89
N GLU A 184 -18.72 -9.81 -1.87
CA GLU A 184 -19.95 -10.19 -1.16
C GLU A 184 -20.58 -8.99 -0.43
N LEU A 185 -19.76 -8.15 0.20
CA LEU A 185 -20.23 -6.92 0.85
C LEU A 185 -20.79 -5.91 -0.17
N GLU A 186 -20.15 -5.78 -1.32
CA GLU A 186 -20.57 -4.91 -2.43
C GLU A 186 -22.00 -5.26 -2.89
N GLN A 187 -22.25 -6.55 -3.10
CA GLN A 187 -23.57 -7.09 -3.49
C GLN A 187 -24.64 -6.89 -2.41
N LYS A 188 -24.25 -6.99 -1.14
CA LYS A 188 -25.17 -6.92 0.00
C LYS A 188 -25.59 -5.49 0.35
N HIS A 189 -24.70 -4.51 0.17
CA HIS A 189 -24.86 -3.18 0.76
C HIS A 189 -25.07 -2.03 -0.26
N ASP A 190 -25.11 -2.34 -1.56
CA ASP A 190 -25.23 -1.34 -2.64
C ASP A 190 -24.20 -0.21 -2.44
N VAL A 191 -22.94 -0.63 -2.46
CA VAL A 191 -21.73 0.18 -2.34
C VAL A 191 -20.79 -0.18 -3.48
N GLU A 192 -19.76 0.62 -3.71
CA GLU A 192 -18.67 0.35 -4.62
C GLU A 192 -17.38 0.22 -3.79
N ILE A 193 -16.73 -0.95 -3.86
CA ILE A 193 -15.48 -1.21 -3.14
C ILE A 193 -14.37 -1.37 -4.17
N ILE A 194 -13.43 -0.42 -4.17
CA ILE A 194 -12.35 -0.36 -5.15
C ILE A 194 -11.03 -0.81 -4.49
N THR A 195 -10.47 -1.90 -5.00
CA THR A 195 -9.38 -2.61 -4.34
C THR A 195 -8.02 -2.36 -4.99
N PHE A 196 -6.99 -2.19 -4.16
CA PHE A 196 -5.61 -1.99 -4.61
C PHE A 196 -4.71 -3.05 -3.98
N GLY A 197 -4.27 -4.01 -4.80
CA GLY A 197 -3.25 -5.01 -4.47
C GLY A 197 -1.88 -4.37 -4.20
N VAL A 198 -1.46 -4.45 -2.94
CA VAL A 198 -0.16 -3.95 -2.45
C VAL A 198 0.66 -5.09 -1.88
N HIS A 199 1.96 -4.84 -1.69
CA HIS A 199 2.88 -5.78 -1.05
C HIS A 199 2.94 -7.19 -1.69
N VAL A 200 2.83 -7.25 -3.02
CA VAL A 200 2.77 -8.53 -3.77
C VAL A 200 4.12 -9.23 -3.98
N THR A 201 5.21 -8.72 -3.40
CA THR A 201 6.55 -9.30 -3.59
C THR A 201 6.59 -10.75 -3.10
N GLY A 202 7.10 -11.67 -3.92
CA GLY A 202 7.16 -13.10 -3.58
C GLY A 202 5.79 -13.75 -3.38
N MET A 203 4.73 -13.16 -3.94
CA MET A 203 3.40 -13.77 -4.01
C MET A 203 3.43 -15.01 -4.88
N GLY A 204 2.85 -16.12 -4.39
CA GLY A 204 2.86 -17.40 -5.10
C GLY A 204 2.07 -17.35 -6.42
N ALA A 205 2.34 -18.29 -7.33
CA ALA A 205 1.69 -18.31 -8.64
C ALA A 205 0.16 -18.35 -8.58
N GLN A 206 -0.39 -19.27 -7.78
CA GLN A 206 -1.84 -19.40 -7.60
C GLN A 206 -2.44 -18.15 -6.97
N GLU A 207 -1.81 -17.63 -5.91
CA GLU A 207 -2.26 -16.41 -5.22
C GLU A 207 -2.26 -15.18 -6.14
N ALA A 208 -1.23 -15.03 -6.96
CA ALA A 208 -1.14 -13.95 -7.95
C ALA A 208 -2.24 -14.06 -9.01
N GLN A 209 -2.52 -15.27 -9.50
CA GLN A 209 -3.60 -15.51 -10.45
C GLN A 209 -4.97 -15.20 -9.84
N GLU A 210 -5.22 -15.66 -8.61
CA GLU A 210 -6.46 -15.38 -7.90
C GLU A 210 -6.63 -13.90 -7.58
N LEU A 211 -5.57 -13.18 -7.21
CA LEU A 211 -5.63 -11.75 -6.94
C LEU A 211 -5.95 -10.97 -8.22
N ILE A 212 -5.26 -11.26 -9.33
CA ILE A 212 -5.45 -10.54 -10.60
C ILE A 212 -6.86 -10.74 -11.17
N SER A 213 -7.52 -11.86 -10.88
CA SER A 213 -8.88 -12.09 -11.37
C SER A 213 -9.96 -11.29 -10.65
N VAL A 214 -9.65 -10.73 -9.48
CA VAL A 214 -10.65 -10.04 -8.62
C VAL A 214 -10.30 -8.60 -8.26
N VAL A 215 -9.02 -8.20 -8.31
CA VAL A 215 -8.57 -6.87 -7.85
C VAL A 215 -8.72 -5.80 -8.94
N ASP A 216 -8.93 -4.53 -8.53
CA ASP A 216 -9.08 -3.42 -9.48
C ASP A 216 -7.77 -2.87 -9.99
N MET A 217 -6.79 -2.79 -9.10
CA MET A 217 -5.44 -2.33 -9.39
C MET A 217 -4.44 -3.15 -8.60
N THR A 218 -3.21 -3.28 -9.10
CA THR A 218 -2.14 -3.90 -8.33
C THR A 218 -0.77 -3.34 -8.70
N THR A 219 0.14 -3.33 -7.73
CA THR A 219 1.57 -3.07 -7.98
C THR A 219 2.23 -4.30 -8.60
N GLY A 220 3.25 -4.12 -9.45
CA GLY A 220 4.08 -5.24 -9.93
C GLY A 220 5.16 -5.68 -8.94
N CYS A 221 5.62 -4.76 -8.07
CA CYS A 221 6.68 -4.96 -7.06
C CYS A 221 7.82 -5.89 -7.54
N THR A 222 8.44 -6.69 -6.67
CA THR A 222 9.45 -7.69 -7.06
C THR A 222 8.81 -9.06 -7.30
N SER A 223 7.52 -9.09 -7.65
CA SER A 223 6.77 -10.32 -7.89
C SER A 223 7.00 -10.84 -9.30
N LYS A 224 7.56 -12.04 -9.43
CA LYS A 224 7.64 -12.72 -10.73
C LYS A 224 6.23 -13.00 -11.27
N HIS A 225 5.38 -13.58 -10.44
CA HIS A 225 4.09 -14.10 -10.85
C HIS A 225 3.08 -12.99 -11.19
N VAL A 226 2.98 -11.92 -10.41
CA VAL A 226 2.07 -10.80 -10.74
C VAL A 226 2.47 -10.16 -12.08
N ARG A 227 3.77 -9.95 -12.30
CA ARG A 227 4.30 -9.37 -13.55
C ARG A 227 4.01 -10.24 -14.78
N GLU A 228 3.93 -11.55 -14.62
CA GLU A 228 3.60 -12.50 -15.69
C GLU A 228 2.10 -12.58 -15.95
N TYR A 229 1.30 -12.82 -14.90
CA TYR A 229 -0.14 -13.04 -15.01
C TYR A 229 -0.93 -11.80 -15.42
N ILE A 230 -0.40 -10.60 -15.20
CA ILE A 230 -1.07 -9.36 -15.61
C ILE A 230 -1.22 -9.23 -17.14
N LYS A 231 -0.43 -9.99 -17.91
CA LYS A 231 -0.51 -10.02 -19.37
C LYS A 231 -1.93 -10.43 -19.81
N GLY A 232 -2.54 -9.57 -20.63
CA GLY A 232 -3.93 -9.75 -21.08
C GLY A 232 -5.00 -9.24 -20.12
N HIS A 233 -4.62 -8.78 -18.92
CA HIS A 233 -5.55 -8.26 -17.91
C HIS A 233 -5.43 -6.74 -17.69
N ALA A 234 -4.23 -6.17 -17.87
CA ALA A 234 -4.01 -4.73 -17.67
C ALA A 234 -4.72 -3.86 -18.73
N LEU A 235 -5.62 -2.99 -18.28
CA LEU A 235 -6.26 -1.94 -19.09
C LEU A 235 -5.44 -0.65 -19.16
N ALA A 236 -4.57 -0.44 -18.17
CA ALA A 236 -3.59 0.64 -18.14
C ALA A 236 -2.40 0.25 -17.25
N GLN A 237 -1.24 0.84 -17.53
CA GLN A 237 -0.01 0.66 -16.76
C GLN A 237 0.63 2.01 -16.51
N PHE A 238 1.06 2.24 -15.27
CA PHE A 238 1.70 3.46 -14.82
C PHE A 238 3.10 3.14 -14.29
N GLY A 239 4.13 3.62 -15.00
CA GLY A 239 5.53 3.29 -14.75
C GLY A 239 5.98 1.98 -15.41
N THR A 240 7.29 1.82 -15.59
CA THR A 240 7.88 0.61 -16.23
C THR A 240 8.81 -0.17 -15.31
N ALA A 241 9.31 0.47 -14.24
CA ALA A 241 10.29 -0.11 -13.32
C ALA A 241 9.58 -0.88 -12.20
N ILE A 242 8.78 -0.18 -11.40
CA ILE A 242 7.78 -0.72 -10.46
C ILE A 242 6.41 -0.24 -10.94
N PRO A 243 5.76 -0.97 -11.85
CA PRO A 243 4.51 -0.54 -12.45
C PRO A 243 3.34 -0.66 -11.47
N ILE A 244 2.34 0.18 -11.65
CA ILE A 244 0.97 -0.07 -11.18
C ILE A 244 0.13 -0.42 -12.39
N PHE A 245 -0.66 -1.49 -12.28
CA PHE A 245 -1.56 -1.96 -13.31
C PHE A 245 -3.00 -1.70 -12.88
N ALA A 246 -3.80 -1.10 -13.75
CA ALA A 246 -5.25 -1.12 -13.63
C ALA A 246 -5.80 -2.33 -14.38
N ILE A 247 -6.64 -3.11 -13.72
CA ILE A 247 -7.26 -4.34 -14.25
C ILE A 247 -8.73 -4.08 -14.60
N THR A 248 -9.42 -3.25 -13.83
CA THR A 248 -10.81 -2.87 -14.08
C THR A 248 -10.92 -1.43 -14.57
N GLN A 249 -12.08 -1.08 -15.12
CA GLN A 249 -12.34 0.26 -15.64
C GLN A 249 -12.34 1.31 -14.51
N ARG A 250 -12.92 1.01 -13.34
CA ARG A 250 -12.87 1.87 -12.15
C ARG A 250 -11.43 2.07 -11.62
N GLY A 251 -10.62 1.01 -11.63
CA GLY A 251 -9.19 1.11 -11.31
C GLY A 251 -8.43 2.01 -12.29
N LYS A 252 -8.74 1.91 -13.59
CA LYS A 252 -8.14 2.75 -14.64
C LYS A 252 -8.50 4.22 -14.46
N GLU A 253 -9.76 4.52 -14.12
CA GLU A 253 -10.24 5.88 -13.88
C GLU A 253 -9.51 6.55 -12.71
N LEU A 254 -9.35 5.85 -11.59
CA LEU A 254 -8.58 6.36 -10.44
C LEU A 254 -7.13 6.71 -10.78
N LEU A 255 -6.44 5.84 -11.54
CA LEU A 255 -5.04 6.11 -11.90
C LEU A 255 -4.90 7.23 -12.95
N LEU A 256 -5.87 7.37 -13.86
CA LEU A 256 -5.91 8.50 -14.79
C LEU A 256 -6.22 9.81 -14.06
N GLU A 257 -7.07 9.78 -13.04
CA GLU A 257 -7.28 10.95 -12.18
C GLU A 257 -5.99 11.30 -11.43
N ARG A 258 -5.29 10.31 -10.88
CA ARG A 258 -3.97 10.51 -10.27
C ARG A 258 -2.98 11.14 -11.25
N ALA A 259 -2.98 10.72 -12.51
CA ALA A 259 -2.09 11.26 -13.53
C ALA A 259 -2.27 12.78 -13.75
N LYS A 260 -3.47 13.34 -13.53
CA LYS A 260 -3.70 14.79 -13.63
C LYS A 260 -2.99 15.59 -12.52
N GLU A 261 -2.68 14.97 -11.39
CA GLU A 261 -2.00 15.59 -10.24
C GLU A 261 -0.49 15.29 -10.18
N VAL A 262 0.04 14.51 -11.13
CA VAL A 262 1.48 14.26 -11.24
C VAL A 262 2.11 15.43 -12.00
N THR A 263 3.10 16.07 -11.39
CA THR A 263 3.74 17.29 -11.92
C THR A 263 4.83 17.00 -12.95
N ASP A 264 5.44 15.81 -12.90
CA ASP A 264 6.38 15.35 -13.92
C ASP A 264 5.63 15.12 -15.25
N PRO A 265 6.21 15.49 -16.42
CA PRO A 265 5.59 15.25 -17.72
C PRO A 265 5.23 13.77 -17.94
N ILE A 266 4.03 13.53 -18.48
CA ILE A 266 3.49 12.18 -18.72
C ILE A 266 3.35 11.93 -20.22
N LEU A 267 3.88 10.79 -20.67
CA LEU A 267 3.61 10.24 -22.00
C LEU A 267 2.50 9.19 -21.90
N ILE A 268 1.41 9.39 -22.65
CA ILE A 268 0.32 8.42 -22.77
C ILE A 268 0.35 7.84 -24.19
N ASN A 269 0.42 6.52 -24.30
CA ASN A 269 0.42 5.81 -25.58
C ASN A 269 -0.34 4.48 -25.45
N THR A 270 -0.93 4.00 -26.54
CA THR A 270 -1.52 2.67 -26.63
C THR A 270 -0.45 1.65 -27.01
N MET A 271 -0.31 0.58 -26.22
CA MET A 271 0.67 -0.50 -26.44
C MET A 271 0.11 -1.85 -25.98
N LYS A 272 0.75 -2.95 -26.40
CA LYS A 272 0.51 -4.25 -25.75
C LYS A 272 1.12 -4.21 -24.35
N LEU A 273 0.31 -4.48 -23.32
CA LEU A 273 0.72 -4.47 -21.93
C LEU A 273 0.95 -5.91 -21.40
N PRO A 274 1.84 -6.10 -20.41
CA PRO A 274 2.64 -5.08 -19.73
C PRO A 274 3.94 -4.73 -20.48
N VAL A 275 4.47 -3.52 -20.25
CA VAL A 275 5.80 -3.08 -20.73
C VAL A 275 6.78 -3.10 -19.57
N LEU A 276 7.64 -4.12 -19.53
CA LEU A 276 8.58 -4.40 -18.44
C LEU A 276 10.01 -4.54 -18.98
N PRO A 277 10.72 -3.44 -19.28
CA PRO A 277 12.10 -3.48 -19.75
C PRO A 277 13.00 -4.14 -18.71
N GLU A 278 13.76 -5.16 -19.12
CA GLU A 278 14.59 -5.99 -18.23
C GLU A 278 15.58 -5.18 -17.39
N ASP A 279 16.21 -4.17 -18.00
CA ASP A 279 17.18 -3.26 -17.38
C ASP A 279 16.59 -2.36 -16.29
N LYS A 280 15.26 -2.21 -16.25
CA LYS A 280 14.55 -1.36 -15.28
C LYS A 280 13.90 -2.12 -14.14
N GLN A 281 13.90 -3.45 -14.18
CA GLN A 281 13.17 -4.25 -13.18
C GLN A 281 13.91 -4.31 -11.84
N PRO A 282 13.19 -4.49 -10.72
CA PRO A 282 13.81 -4.97 -9.48
C PRO A 282 14.36 -6.39 -9.69
N ARG A 283 15.31 -6.80 -8.87
CA ARG A 283 16.02 -8.08 -9.03
C ARG A 283 16.44 -8.71 -7.70
N PRO A 284 16.56 -10.06 -7.66
CA PRO A 284 15.85 -10.98 -8.55
C PRO A 284 14.33 -10.82 -8.40
N LEU A 285 13.56 -11.12 -9.45
CA LEU A 285 12.12 -11.31 -9.31
C LEU A 285 11.86 -12.64 -8.61
N ILE A 286 11.01 -12.63 -7.59
CA ILE A 286 10.69 -13.80 -6.77
C ILE A 286 9.18 -14.04 -6.71
#